data_AF-A0A4R9AX86-F1
#
_entry.id   AF-A0A4R9AX86-F1
#
_cell.length_a   1.000
_cell.length_b   1.000
_cell.length_c   1.000
_cell.angle_alpha   90.00
_cell.angle_beta   90.00
_cell.angle_gamma   90.00
#
_symmetry.space_group_name_H-M   'P 1'
#
loop_
_entity.id
_entity.type
_entity.pdbx_description
1 polymer ?
#
loop_
_entity_poly.entity_id
_entity_poly.type
_entity_poly.pdbx_seq_one_letter_code
_entity_poly.pdbx_strand_id
1 'polypeptide(L)'
;MDERTENSTPFVLRPAPHTLRIVADSTDRVAWLRARNQGITATDVAKLSTPKSIVNAAHDKMHGTSFSGNSYTDHGRAREPIIAAWVLENYGIEPSTNLFRSLSHPRHLATPDGVGVVANGDLHLAEIKTTSKPWRSIPRSYLRQVWWQQYVLGADRTLLVWEEHLDFVPVAAEPQFRWIERDEDQIAILVGLANALIDNLDEQARR
;
A
#
# COMPACT_ATOMS: atom_id res chain seq x y z
N MET A 1 17.54 28.07 -51.04
CA MET A 1 16.92 28.61 -49.81
C MET A 1 16.45 27.37 -49.06
N ASP A 2 17.23 26.94 -48.07
CA ASP A 2 17.07 25.67 -47.38
C ASP A 2 15.82 25.68 -46.49
N GLU A 3 14.84 24.85 -46.81
CA GLU A 3 13.81 24.43 -45.86
C GLU A 3 14.34 23.22 -45.08
N ARG A 4 14.74 23.45 -43.83
CA ARG A 4 14.96 22.38 -42.86
C ARG A 4 13.60 21.89 -42.38
N THR A 5 13.16 20.75 -42.89
CA THR A 5 12.08 19.97 -42.27
C THR A 5 12.58 19.39 -40.95
N GLU A 6 12.12 19.96 -39.83
CA GLU A 6 12.30 19.42 -38.49
C GLU A 6 11.56 18.09 -38.37
N ASN A 7 12.33 17.03 -38.11
CA ASN A 7 11.82 15.68 -37.93
C ASN A 7 11.25 15.56 -36.50
N SER A 8 9.96 15.82 -36.33
CA SER A 8 9.26 15.65 -35.07
C SER A 8 9.06 14.16 -34.78
N THR A 9 10.00 13.55 -34.08
CA THR A 9 9.83 12.18 -33.57
C THR A 9 8.70 12.17 -32.54
N PRO A 10 7.68 11.29 -32.63
CA PRO A 10 6.62 11.27 -31.64
C PRO A 10 7.20 10.90 -30.28
N PHE A 11 6.94 11.73 -29.26
CA PHE A 11 7.31 11.44 -27.88
C PHE A 11 6.46 10.27 -27.39
N VAL A 12 6.97 9.05 -27.53
CA VAL A 12 6.33 7.88 -26.93
C VAL A 12 6.51 8.00 -25.42
N LEU A 13 5.45 8.39 -24.73
CA LEU A 13 5.41 8.41 -23.26
C LEU A 13 5.71 7.00 -22.76
N ARG A 14 6.91 6.80 -22.22
CA ARG A 14 7.25 5.55 -21.53
C ARG A 14 6.43 5.50 -20.25
N PRO A 15 5.75 4.38 -19.94
CA PRO A 15 5.04 4.25 -18.68
C PRO A 15 6.02 4.39 -17.50
N ALA A 16 5.55 4.99 -16.40
CA ALA A 16 6.37 5.11 -15.20
C ALA A 16 6.80 3.71 -14.70
N PRO A 17 8.04 3.53 -14.20
CA PRO A 17 8.58 2.19 -13.93
C PRO A 17 7.75 1.32 -12.98
N HIS A 18 7.00 1.93 -12.05
CA HIS A 18 6.15 1.20 -11.10
C HIS A 18 4.89 0.63 -11.77
N THR A 19 4.35 1.26 -12.82
CA THR A 19 3.11 0.79 -13.46
C THR A 19 3.32 -0.52 -14.24
N LEU A 20 4.54 -0.80 -14.66
CA LEU A 20 4.94 -2.09 -15.26
C LEU A 20 4.87 -3.27 -14.28
N ARG A 21 4.66 -2.99 -12.98
CA ARG A 21 4.59 -3.99 -11.90
C ARG A 21 3.19 -4.09 -11.28
N ILE A 22 2.18 -3.50 -11.89
CA ILE A 22 0.78 -3.73 -11.52
C ILE A 22 0.40 -5.16 -11.89
N VAL A 23 -0.20 -5.90 -10.95
CA VAL A 23 -0.60 -7.30 -11.14
C VAL A 23 -2.12 -7.52 -11.00
N ALA A 24 -2.84 -6.57 -10.39
CA ALA A 24 -4.30 -6.57 -10.30
C ALA A 24 -4.81 -5.18 -9.90
N ASP A 25 -6.12 -4.95 -10.01
CA ASP A 25 -6.82 -3.75 -9.56
C ASP A 25 -7.98 -4.15 -8.64
N SER A 26 -8.16 -3.47 -7.51
CA SER A 26 -9.22 -3.76 -6.54
C SER A 26 -10.64 -3.54 -7.08
N THR A 27 -10.82 -2.83 -8.21
CA THR A 27 -12.10 -2.72 -8.92
C THR A 27 -12.54 -4.06 -9.50
N ASP A 28 -11.61 -4.96 -9.85
CA ASP A 28 -11.89 -6.38 -10.08
C ASP A 28 -11.59 -7.16 -8.80
N ARG A 29 -12.58 -7.22 -7.91
CA ARG A 29 -12.44 -7.84 -6.59
C ARG A 29 -11.98 -9.29 -6.66
N VAL A 30 -12.42 -10.06 -7.66
CA VAL A 30 -12.09 -11.49 -7.76
C VAL A 30 -10.64 -11.67 -8.21
N ALA A 31 -10.22 -10.97 -9.26
CA ALA A 31 -8.83 -11.02 -9.72
C ALA A 31 -7.86 -10.48 -8.66
N TRP A 32 -8.25 -9.39 -7.98
CA TRP A 32 -7.47 -8.78 -6.91
C TRP A 32 -7.28 -9.71 -5.71
N LEU A 33 -8.35 -10.35 -5.22
CA LEU A 33 -8.24 -11.34 -4.13
C LEU A 33 -7.37 -12.52 -4.53
N ARG A 34 -7.51 -13.03 -5.78
CA ARG A 34 -6.67 -14.12 -6.29
C ARG A 34 -5.19 -13.72 -6.31
N ALA A 35 -4.86 -12.56 -6.85
CA ALA A 35 -3.49 -12.08 -6.93
C ALA A 35 -2.89 -11.84 -5.52
N ARG A 36 -3.65 -11.24 -4.61
CA ARG A 36 -3.22 -11.02 -3.22
C ARG A 36 -2.94 -12.30 -2.46
N ASN A 37 -3.71 -13.35 -2.70
CA ASN A 37 -3.52 -14.63 -2.04
C ASN A 37 -2.24 -15.37 -2.50
N GLN A 38 -1.63 -14.96 -3.62
CA GLN A 38 -0.38 -15.55 -4.11
C GLN A 38 0.88 -14.95 -3.47
N GLY A 39 0.73 -13.90 -2.66
CA GLY A 39 1.87 -13.20 -2.05
C GLY A 39 1.61 -12.64 -0.67
N ILE A 40 2.61 -11.95 -0.15
CA ILE A 40 2.61 -11.27 1.14
C ILE A 40 2.28 -9.81 0.91
N THR A 41 1.21 -9.33 1.54
CA THR A 41 0.71 -7.96 1.41
C THR A 41 1.11 -7.10 2.60
N ALA A 42 1.03 -5.76 2.47
CA ALA A 42 1.24 -4.83 3.59
C ALA A 42 0.41 -5.21 4.84
N THR A 43 -0.84 -5.64 4.63
CA THR A 43 -1.73 -6.09 5.72
C THR A 43 -1.27 -7.36 6.42
N ASP A 44 -0.52 -8.24 5.74
CA ASP A 44 0.07 -9.43 6.36
C ASP A 44 1.27 -9.01 7.21
N VAL A 45 2.17 -8.21 6.63
CA VAL A 45 3.40 -7.70 7.29
C VAL A 45 3.08 -6.84 8.51
N ALA A 46 1.97 -6.10 8.49
CA ALA A 46 1.46 -5.33 9.63
C ALA A 46 1.29 -6.17 10.92
N LYS A 47 1.04 -7.47 10.77
CA LYS A 47 0.86 -8.42 11.88
C LYS A 47 2.16 -9.08 12.31
N LEU A 48 3.22 -9.03 11.50
CA LEU A 48 4.49 -9.71 11.75
C LEU A 48 5.34 -8.94 12.75
N SER A 49 5.49 -9.49 13.95
CA SER A 49 6.34 -8.93 15.02
C SER A 49 7.08 -9.99 15.85
N THR A 50 6.71 -11.26 15.72
CA THR A 50 7.25 -12.38 16.49
C THR A 50 7.24 -13.68 15.66
N PRO A 51 8.02 -14.70 16.02
CA PRO A 51 7.92 -16.02 15.36
C PRO A 51 6.50 -16.59 15.37
N LYS A 52 5.77 -16.43 16.48
CA LYS A 52 4.35 -16.85 16.58
C LYS A 52 3.44 -16.13 15.58
N SER A 53 3.68 -14.85 15.32
CA SER A 53 2.89 -14.10 14.33
C SER A 53 3.06 -14.60 12.90
N ILE A 54 4.22 -15.18 12.56
CA ILE A 54 4.44 -15.80 11.25
C ILE A 54 3.55 -17.04 11.09
N VAL A 55 3.54 -17.92 12.10
CA VAL A 55 2.69 -19.13 12.10
C VAL A 55 1.22 -18.75 11.96
N ASN A 56 0.76 -17.75 12.72
CA ASN A 56 -0.62 -17.27 12.62
C ASN A 56 -0.93 -16.67 11.24
N ALA A 57 -0.01 -15.88 10.67
CA ALA A 57 -0.20 -15.31 9.33
C ALA A 57 -0.23 -16.39 8.23
N ALA A 58 0.57 -17.46 8.38
CA ALA A 58 0.54 -18.60 7.47
C ALA A 58 -0.82 -19.32 7.53
N HIS A 59 -1.32 -19.57 8.75
CA HIS A 59 -2.64 -20.15 8.96
C HIS A 59 -3.76 -19.28 8.35
N ASP A 60 -3.74 -17.96 8.61
CA ASP A 60 -4.68 -17.00 8.01
C ASP A 60 -4.66 -17.05 6.47
N LYS A 61 -3.47 -17.24 5.86
CA LYS A 61 -3.36 -17.33 4.39
C LYS A 61 -3.86 -18.63 3.82
N MET A 62 -3.62 -19.76 4.47
CA MET A 62 -4.03 -21.06 3.96
C MET A 62 -5.52 -21.31 4.09
N HIS A 63 -6.10 -20.89 5.22
CA HIS A 63 -7.51 -21.17 5.54
C HIS A 63 -8.44 -19.99 5.24
N GLY A 64 -7.87 -18.84 4.84
CA GLY A 64 -8.60 -17.59 4.74
C GLY A 64 -8.94 -17.01 6.12
N THR A 65 -9.47 -15.79 6.13
CA THR A 65 -10.01 -15.18 7.34
C THR A 65 -11.54 -15.19 7.27
N SER A 66 -12.21 -15.37 8.41
CA SER A 66 -13.67 -15.28 8.51
C SER A 66 -14.19 -13.83 8.46
N PHE A 67 -13.31 -12.84 8.24
CA PHE A 67 -13.67 -11.43 8.27
C PHE A 67 -14.31 -11.00 6.95
N SER A 68 -15.63 -10.76 6.97
CA SER A 68 -16.40 -10.29 5.81
C SER A 68 -16.62 -8.78 5.76
N GLY A 69 -16.21 -8.04 6.79
CA GLY A 69 -16.45 -6.61 6.97
C GLY A 69 -17.26 -6.31 8.25
N ASN A 70 -17.26 -5.04 8.64
CA ASN A 70 -18.08 -4.48 9.71
C ASN A 70 -18.37 -2.98 9.42
N SER A 71 -19.20 -2.36 10.25
CA SER A 71 -19.55 -0.93 10.13
C SER A 71 -18.34 0.00 10.10
N TYR A 72 -17.25 -0.33 10.79
CA TYR A 72 -16.01 0.45 10.75
C TYR A 72 -15.31 0.36 9.40
N THR A 73 -15.25 -0.84 8.79
CA THR A 73 -14.68 -0.98 7.44
C THR A 73 -15.56 -0.37 6.36
N ASP A 74 -16.88 -0.35 6.56
CA ASP A 74 -17.80 0.28 5.63
C ASP A 74 -17.70 1.81 5.70
N HIS A 75 -17.60 2.36 6.91
CA HIS A 75 -17.30 3.77 7.12
C HIS A 75 -15.96 4.16 6.48
N GLY A 76 -14.90 3.39 6.73
CA GLY A 76 -13.59 3.61 6.11
C GLY A 76 -13.68 3.65 4.58
N ARG A 77 -14.34 2.68 3.96
CA ARG A 77 -14.55 2.62 2.50
C ARG A 77 -15.35 3.81 1.97
N ALA A 78 -16.34 4.29 2.72
CA ALA A 78 -17.13 5.45 2.34
C ALA A 78 -16.33 6.76 2.43
N ARG A 79 -15.40 6.87 3.39
CA ARG A 79 -14.57 8.06 3.61
C ARG A 79 -13.33 8.11 2.74
N GLU A 80 -12.78 6.95 2.36
CA GLU A 80 -11.52 6.86 1.61
C GLU A 80 -11.49 7.75 0.35
N PRO A 81 -12.49 7.77 -0.56
CA PRO A 81 -12.46 8.65 -1.73
C PRO A 81 -12.44 10.15 -1.39
N ILE A 82 -13.05 10.53 -0.28
CA ILE A 82 -13.14 11.93 0.16
C ILE A 82 -11.80 12.39 0.72
N ILE A 83 -11.16 11.52 1.52
CA ILE A 83 -9.82 11.78 2.04
C ILE A 83 -8.78 11.74 0.91
N ALA A 84 -8.93 10.83 -0.06
CA ALA A 84 -8.04 10.73 -1.21
C ALA A 84 -8.13 11.97 -2.12
N ALA A 85 -9.32 12.55 -2.29
CA ALA A 85 -9.48 13.83 -3.00
C ALA A 85 -8.72 14.97 -2.30
N TRP A 86 -8.80 15.05 -0.96
CA TRP A 86 -8.02 16.02 -0.19
C TRP A 86 -6.51 15.79 -0.34
N VAL A 87 -6.07 14.52 -0.34
CA VAL A 87 -4.66 14.15 -0.57
C VAL A 87 -4.17 14.59 -1.94
N LEU A 88 -4.97 14.35 -2.99
CA LEU A 88 -4.66 14.80 -4.35
C LEU A 88 -4.53 16.32 -4.43
N GLU A 89 -5.52 17.05 -3.90
CA GLU A 89 -5.56 18.51 -3.93
C GLU A 89 -4.37 19.15 -3.20
N ASN A 90 -3.99 18.60 -2.05
CA ASN A 90 -2.98 19.22 -1.18
C ASN A 90 -1.55 18.72 -1.43
N TYR A 91 -1.38 17.51 -1.99
CA TYR A 91 -0.07 16.87 -2.14
C TYR A 91 0.22 16.30 -3.53
N GLY A 92 -0.74 16.32 -4.46
CA GLY A 92 -0.56 15.80 -5.81
C GLY A 92 -0.34 14.28 -5.86
N ILE A 93 -0.83 13.54 -4.85
CA ILE A 93 -0.76 12.07 -4.81
C ILE A 93 -2.09 11.53 -5.32
N GLU A 94 -2.05 10.83 -6.46
CA GLU A 94 -3.25 10.29 -7.11
C GLU A 94 -3.80 9.08 -6.33
N PRO A 95 -5.12 8.93 -6.19
CA PRO A 95 -5.72 7.74 -5.60
C PRO A 95 -5.33 6.47 -6.38
N SER A 96 -5.13 5.36 -5.67
CA SER A 96 -4.71 4.10 -6.29
C SER A 96 -5.49 2.90 -5.77
N THR A 97 -6.02 2.11 -6.69
CA THR A 97 -6.65 0.80 -6.46
C THR A 97 -5.72 -0.37 -6.86
N ASN A 98 -4.54 -0.05 -7.38
CA ASN A 98 -3.63 -1.01 -7.99
C ASN A 98 -2.88 -1.87 -6.96
N LEU A 99 -2.78 -3.16 -7.24
CA LEU A 99 -1.89 -4.09 -6.56
C LEU A 99 -0.57 -4.16 -7.31
N PHE A 100 0.51 -3.78 -6.64
CA PHE A 100 1.87 -3.79 -7.17
C PHE A 100 2.64 -4.97 -6.62
N ARG A 101 3.54 -5.53 -7.44
CA ARG A 101 4.61 -6.44 -6.97
C ARG A 101 5.93 -5.71 -6.82
N SER A 102 6.75 -6.15 -5.87
CA SER A 102 8.10 -5.60 -5.65
C SER A 102 8.99 -5.82 -6.87
N LEU A 103 9.95 -4.91 -7.06
CA LEU A 103 10.99 -5.07 -8.08
C LEU A 103 11.86 -6.31 -7.77
N SER A 104 12.15 -6.57 -6.49
CA SER A 104 13.12 -7.59 -6.08
C SER A 104 12.50 -8.97 -5.79
N HIS A 105 11.19 -9.06 -5.57
CA HIS A 105 10.54 -10.32 -5.20
C HIS A 105 9.07 -10.40 -5.67
N PRO A 106 8.68 -11.35 -6.54
CA PRO A 106 7.36 -11.36 -7.17
C PRO A 106 6.20 -11.62 -6.19
N ARG A 107 6.45 -12.26 -5.05
CA ARG A 107 5.44 -12.51 -4.01
C ARG A 107 5.34 -11.39 -2.98
N HIS A 108 6.11 -10.30 -3.09
CA HIS A 108 5.98 -9.15 -2.19
C HIS A 108 5.05 -8.13 -2.84
N LEU A 109 3.90 -7.89 -2.21
CA LEU A 109 2.78 -7.18 -2.81
C LEU A 109 2.35 -5.99 -1.96
N ALA A 110 1.86 -4.93 -2.59
CA ALA A 110 1.30 -3.77 -1.89
C ALA A 110 0.19 -3.09 -2.70
N THR A 111 -0.78 -2.56 -1.98
CA THR A 111 -1.81 -1.65 -2.51
C THR A 111 -1.72 -0.40 -1.63
N PRO A 112 -0.97 0.64 -2.03
CA PRO A 112 -1.05 1.95 -1.38
C PRO A 112 -2.34 2.65 -1.80
N ASP A 113 -2.92 3.46 -0.90
CA ASP A 113 -4.16 4.19 -1.15
C ASP A 113 -3.95 5.35 -2.15
N GLY A 114 -2.70 5.80 -2.31
CA GLY A 114 -2.32 6.72 -3.37
C GLY A 114 -0.86 6.61 -3.81
N VAL A 115 -0.59 7.04 -5.04
CA VAL A 115 0.74 7.05 -5.67
C VAL A 115 0.93 8.35 -6.44
N GLY A 116 1.95 9.12 -6.09
CA GLY A 116 2.36 10.34 -6.79
C GLY A 116 3.82 10.25 -7.24
N VAL A 117 4.12 10.85 -8.40
CA VAL A 117 5.49 10.95 -8.93
C VAL A 117 5.93 12.40 -8.78
N VAL A 118 7.02 12.63 -8.06
CA VAL A 118 7.60 13.99 -7.91
C VAL A 118 8.52 14.34 -9.07
N ALA A 119 8.88 15.63 -9.17
CA ALA A 119 9.60 16.18 -10.33
C ALA A 119 10.95 15.50 -10.66
N ASN A 120 11.61 14.90 -9.66
CA ASN A 120 12.85 14.14 -9.84
C ASN A 120 12.62 12.66 -10.23
N GLY A 121 11.37 12.21 -10.33
CA GLY A 121 10.98 10.84 -10.68
C GLY A 121 10.73 9.92 -9.47
N ASP A 122 10.98 10.40 -8.25
CA ASP A 122 10.75 9.61 -7.04
C ASP A 122 9.26 9.45 -6.74
N LEU A 123 8.93 8.45 -5.94
CA LEU A 123 7.54 8.15 -5.56
C LEU A 123 7.22 8.64 -4.17
N HIS A 124 6.08 9.33 -4.05
CA HIS A 124 5.39 9.55 -2.79
C HIS A 124 4.12 8.70 -2.75
N LEU A 125 3.88 8.04 -1.62
CA LEU A 125 2.67 7.25 -1.43
C LEU A 125 1.71 7.95 -0.47
N ALA A 126 0.46 7.51 -0.46
CA ALA A 126 -0.50 7.82 0.61
C ALA A 126 -1.02 6.52 1.23
N GLU A 127 -1.29 6.60 2.53
CA GLU A 127 -1.99 5.57 3.32
C GLU A 127 -3.08 6.27 4.13
N ILE A 128 -4.33 5.86 3.95
CA ILE A 128 -5.52 6.49 4.52
C ILE A 128 -6.10 5.60 5.61
N LYS A 129 -6.50 6.22 6.71
CA LYS A 129 -7.17 5.53 7.83
C LYS A 129 -8.36 6.35 8.34
N THR A 130 -9.37 5.66 8.82
CA THR A 130 -10.38 6.26 9.70
C THR A 130 -10.19 5.68 11.10
N THR A 131 -10.44 6.48 12.13
CA THR A 131 -10.26 6.03 13.51
C THR A 131 -11.32 6.59 14.43
N SER A 132 -11.81 5.76 15.36
CA SER A 132 -12.74 6.18 16.40
C SER A 132 -12.06 6.74 17.64
N LYS A 133 -10.72 6.80 17.66
CA LYS A 133 -9.93 7.24 18.81
C LYS A 133 -8.75 8.08 18.36
N PRO A 134 -8.43 9.16 19.06
CA PRO A 134 -7.24 9.94 18.77
C PRO A 134 -5.98 9.10 19.02
N TRP A 135 -4.96 9.31 18.19
CA TRP A 135 -3.67 8.65 18.34
C TRP A 135 -2.71 9.52 19.13
N ARG A 136 -2.22 9.02 20.27
CA ARG A 136 -1.07 9.63 20.96
C ARG A 136 0.22 9.48 20.17
N SER A 137 0.32 8.39 19.42
CA SER A 137 1.41 8.08 18.48
C SER A 137 0.87 7.13 17.40
N ILE A 138 1.52 7.09 16.25
CA ILE A 138 1.09 6.23 15.14
C ILE A 138 1.25 4.75 15.55
N PRO A 139 0.19 3.92 15.43
CA PRO A 139 0.29 2.50 15.70
C PRO A 139 1.40 1.81 14.89
N ARG A 140 2.22 1.00 15.56
CA ARG A 140 3.35 0.29 14.93
C ARG A 140 2.94 -0.64 13.78
N SER A 141 1.70 -1.10 13.74
CA SER A 141 1.18 -1.89 12.62
C SER A 141 1.05 -1.04 11.35
N TYR A 142 0.64 0.23 11.46
CA TYR A 142 0.54 1.14 10.31
C TYR A 142 1.93 1.57 9.83
N LEU A 143 2.88 1.81 10.73
CA LEU A 143 4.28 2.04 10.32
C LEU A 143 4.83 0.87 9.50
N ARG A 144 4.55 -0.38 9.92
CA ARG A 144 4.94 -1.58 9.16
C ARG A 144 4.25 -1.68 7.79
N GLN A 145 2.99 -1.30 7.68
CA GLN A 145 2.30 -1.23 6.37
C GLN A 145 2.99 -0.22 5.44
N VAL A 146 3.24 0.97 5.98
CA VAL A 146 3.86 2.09 5.25
C VAL A 146 5.25 1.72 4.76
N TRP A 147 6.15 1.26 5.63
CA TRP A 147 7.50 0.86 5.24
C TRP A 147 7.49 -0.30 4.24
N TRP A 148 6.56 -1.24 4.38
CA TRP A 148 6.39 -2.31 3.39
C TRP A 148 5.96 -1.78 2.01
N GLN A 149 4.99 -0.87 1.95
CA GLN A 149 4.56 -0.25 0.69
C GLN A 149 5.70 0.54 0.03
N GLN A 150 6.46 1.30 0.83
CA GLN A 150 7.65 2.02 0.36
C GLN A 150 8.69 1.07 -0.23
N TYR A 151 8.95 -0.06 0.42
CA TYR A 151 9.82 -1.11 -0.10
C TYR A 151 9.30 -1.69 -1.43
N VAL A 152 8.02 -2.06 -1.49
CA VAL A 152 7.45 -2.69 -2.69
C VAL A 152 7.50 -1.75 -3.89
N LEU A 153 7.16 -0.47 -3.71
CA LEU A 153 7.13 0.48 -4.83
C LEU A 153 8.50 1.13 -5.10
N GLY A 154 9.39 1.19 -4.11
CA GLY A 154 10.62 1.99 -4.19
C GLY A 154 10.35 3.48 -3.93
N ALA A 155 9.48 3.78 -2.95
CA ALA A 155 9.12 5.14 -2.57
C ALA A 155 9.96 5.65 -1.39
N ASP A 156 10.20 6.96 -1.36
CA ASP A 156 11.03 7.62 -0.34
C ASP A 156 10.27 7.97 0.93
N ARG A 157 8.96 8.19 0.79
CA ARG A 157 8.09 8.50 1.93
C ARG A 157 6.62 8.25 1.60
N THR A 158 5.82 8.16 2.65
CA THR A 158 4.37 7.99 2.57
C THR A 158 3.70 9.04 3.43
N LEU A 159 2.67 9.70 2.89
CA LEU A 159 1.76 10.54 3.64
C LEU A 159 0.72 9.63 4.33
N LEU A 160 0.88 9.41 5.63
CA LEU A 160 -0.14 8.76 6.43
C LEU A 160 -1.19 9.81 6.79
N VAL A 161 -2.42 9.60 6.33
CA VAL A 161 -3.57 10.50 6.57
C VAL A 161 -4.61 9.73 7.37
N TRP A 162 -5.16 10.36 8.41
CA TRP A 162 -6.23 9.77 9.17
C TRP A 162 -7.33 10.76 9.54
N GLU A 163 -8.55 10.27 9.49
CA GLU A 163 -9.73 10.99 9.93
C GLU A 163 -10.28 10.38 11.21
N GLU A 164 -10.41 11.22 12.24
CA GLU A 164 -11.08 10.82 13.47
C GLU A 164 -12.59 11.01 13.32
N HIS A 165 -13.36 10.04 13.84
CA HIS A 165 -14.81 10.08 13.81
C HIS A 165 -15.43 9.72 15.17
N LEU A 166 -16.57 10.32 15.49
CA LEU A 166 -17.46 9.93 16.57
C LEU A 166 -18.76 9.42 15.96
N ASP A 167 -19.16 8.19 16.31
CA ASP A 167 -20.37 7.54 15.76
C ASP A 167 -20.47 7.61 14.22
N PHE A 168 -19.33 7.38 13.56
CA PHE A 168 -19.17 7.40 12.10
C PHE A 168 -19.37 8.78 11.45
N VAL A 169 -19.26 9.86 12.24
CA VAL A 169 -19.25 11.26 11.77
C VAL A 169 -17.86 11.86 12.01
N PRO A 170 -17.19 12.43 10.99
CA PRO A 170 -15.89 13.10 11.15
C PRO A 170 -15.96 14.20 12.22
N VAL A 171 -14.96 14.25 13.11
CA VAL A 171 -14.92 15.24 14.20
C VAL A 171 -14.27 16.57 13.79
N ALA A 172 -13.59 16.60 12.65
CA ALA A 172 -12.91 17.76 12.09
C ALA A 172 -13.25 17.91 10.60
N ALA A 173 -13.13 19.13 10.08
CA ALA A 173 -13.37 19.42 8.66
C ALA A 173 -12.31 18.82 7.74
N GLU A 174 -11.08 18.71 8.24
CA GLU A 174 -9.93 18.19 7.51
C GLU A 174 -9.29 17.00 8.26
N PRO A 175 -8.72 16.03 7.55
CA PRO A 175 -8.01 14.92 8.18
C PRO A 175 -6.67 15.38 8.79
N GLN A 176 -6.19 14.62 9.77
CA GLN A 176 -4.83 14.76 10.26
C GLN A 176 -3.87 13.98 9.37
N PHE A 177 -2.60 14.40 9.32
CA PHE A 177 -1.60 13.73 8.49
C PHE A 177 -0.19 13.78 9.08
N ARG A 178 0.66 12.87 8.61
CA ARG A 178 2.10 12.87 8.89
C ARG A 178 2.88 12.20 7.77
N TRP A 179 4.00 12.81 7.38
CA TRP A 179 5.00 12.15 6.53
C TRP A 179 5.77 11.10 7.32
N ILE A 180 5.85 9.90 6.75
CA ILE A 180 6.66 8.81 7.26
C ILE A 180 7.78 8.57 6.27
N GLU A 181 8.99 8.90 6.71
CA GLU A 181 10.21 8.71 5.93
C GLU A 181 10.56 7.23 5.83
N ARG A 182 11.22 6.89 4.72
CA ARG A 182 11.78 5.57 4.49
C ARG A 182 12.83 5.22 5.53
N ASP A 183 12.70 4.02 6.10
CA ASP A 183 13.59 3.46 7.10
C ASP A 183 14.07 2.09 6.62
N GLU A 184 15.31 2.03 6.12
CA GLU A 184 15.87 0.82 5.54
C GLU A 184 16.08 -0.29 6.57
N ASP A 185 16.35 0.04 7.83
CA ASP A 185 16.52 -0.94 8.89
C ASP A 185 15.18 -1.63 9.21
N GLN A 186 14.10 -0.85 9.32
CA GLN A 186 12.76 -1.41 9.50
C GLN A 186 12.33 -2.21 8.28
N ILE A 187 12.62 -1.73 7.07
CA ILE A 187 12.33 -2.46 5.83
C ILE A 187 13.05 -3.81 5.79
N ALA A 188 14.35 -3.85 6.11
CA ALA A 188 15.12 -5.08 6.13
C ALA A 188 14.54 -6.12 7.09
N ILE A 189 14.11 -5.69 8.28
CA ILE A 189 13.42 -6.57 9.25
C ILE A 189 12.13 -7.13 8.66
N LEU A 190 11.30 -6.29 8.04
CA LEU A 190 10.02 -6.71 7.47
C LEU A 190 10.19 -7.67 6.30
N VAL A 191 11.18 -7.43 5.44
CA VAL A 191 11.53 -8.35 4.34
C VAL A 191 11.96 -9.71 4.89
N GLY A 192 12.79 -9.74 5.94
CA GLY A 192 13.16 -10.99 6.60
C GLY A 192 11.96 -11.76 7.16
N LEU A 193 11.03 -11.07 7.82
CA LEU A 193 9.80 -11.67 8.35
C LEU A 193 8.88 -12.18 7.25
N ALA A 194 8.75 -11.44 6.14
CA ALA A 194 7.94 -11.84 4.99
C ALA A 194 8.52 -13.07 4.28
N ASN A 195 9.86 -13.13 4.13
CA ASN A 195 10.54 -14.31 3.57
C ASN A 195 10.34 -15.54 4.45
N ALA A 196 10.48 -15.40 5.78
CA ALA A 196 10.21 -16.50 6.71
C ALA A 196 8.76 -16.99 6.65
N LEU A 197 7.79 -16.09 6.40
CA LEU A 197 6.40 -16.46 6.16
C LEU A 197 6.24 -17.22 4.83
N ILE A 198 6.91 -16.80 3.77
CA ILE A 198 6.93 -17.50 2.49
C ILE A 198 7.51 -18.92 2.65
N ASP A 199 8.65 -19.07 3.32
CA ASP A 199 9.30 -20.35 3.56
C ASP A 199 8.36 -21.31 4.32
N ASN A 200 7.66 -20.79 5.32
CA ASN A 200 6.69 -21.56 6.09
C ASN A 200 5.50 -22.01 5.23
N LEU A 201 4.93 -21.13 4.40
CA LEU A 201 3.85 -21.48 3.47
C LEU A 201 4.29 -22.54 2.46
N ASP A 202 5.50 -22.42 1.93
CA ASP A 202 6.03 -23.35 0.94
C ASP A 202 6.34 -24.71 1.57
N GLU A 203 6.77 -24.76 2.83
CA GLU A 203 6.94 -26.00 3.58
C GLU A 203 5.59 -26.70 3.81
N GLN A 204 4.56 -25.95 4.21
CA GLN A 204 3.23 -26.52 4.42
C GLN A 204 2.59 -27.02 3.12
N ALA A 205 2.79 -26.33 2.00
CA ALA A 205 2.27 -26.76 0.71
C ALA A 205 2.93 -28.04 0.14
N ARG A 206 4.12 -28.41 0.63
CA ARG A 206 4.82 -29.65 0.26
C ARG A 206 4.39 -30.87 1.09
N ARG A 207 3.72 -30.67 2.22
CA ARG A 207 3.24 -31.74 3.11
C ARG A 207 1.87 -32.22 2.67
#